data_AF-A0A420HC57-F1
#
_entry.id   AF-A0A420HC57-F1
#
_cell.length_a   1.000
_cell.length_b   1.000
_cell.length_c   1.000
_cell.angle_alpha   90.00
_cell.angle_beta   90.00
_cell.angle_gamma   90.00
#
_symmetry.space_group_name_H-M   'P 1'
#
loop_
_entity.id
_entity.type
_entity.pdbx_description
1 polymer ?
#
loop_
_entity_poly.entity_id
_entity_poly.type
_entity_poly.pdbx_seq_one_letter_code
_entity_poly.pdbx_strand_id
1 'polypeptide(L)'
;MRFWADTVSRERNFDLWTTAIPLTHLSSASHYMAHRIITQVVIVGSRVLGRALLEAYKQASASSAYSKAQARNPSNASLINLSSHGLTLDEACKILNVKPPKGGSMDTEELMGRFKKLFDANDPKKGGSFYLQSKILRARERIEAEVKQAQEKATREEEIKAGWKPKVYKD
;
A
#
# COMPACT_ATOMS: atom_id res chain seq x y z
N MET A 1 42.71 -9.94 15.94
CA MET A 1 42.43 -10.83 14.78
C MET A 1 43.63 -11.76 14.59
N ARG A 2 43.63 -12.90 15.29
CA ARG A 2 44.63 -13.99 15.16
C ARG A 2 43.96 -15.27 15.62
N PHE A 3 43.63 -16.17 14.70
CA PHE A 3 43.40 -17.61 14.90
C PHE A 3 43.42 -18.21 13.48
N TRP A 4 44.56 -18.77 13.06
CA TRP A 4 44.77 -20.23 12.88
C TRP A 4 44.14 -20.69 11.55
N ALA A 5 44.79 -20.77 10.40
CA ALA A 5 46.03 -21.50 10.02
C ALA A 5 46.01 -22.96 10.46
N ASP A 6 45.34 -23.81 9.67
CA ASP A 6 45.75 -25.16 9.24
C ASP A 6 44.52 -25.82 8.60
N THR A 7 44.56 -26.27 7.35
CA THR A 7 45.01 -27.63 7.07
C THR A 7 45.43 -27.73 5.60
N VAL A 8 46.74 -27.81 5.42
CA VAL A 8 47.52 -28.59 4.45
C VAL A 8 46.75 -29.39 3.40
N SER A 9 47.05 -29.05 2.15
CA SER A 9 47.31 -29.90 0.97
C SER A 9 46.74 -31.32 0.95
N ARG A 10 45.78 -31.54 0.04
CA ARG A 10 45.75 -32.76 -0.78
C ARG A 10 44.91 -32.51 -2.04
N GLU A 11 45.52 -32.10 -3.15
CA GLU A 11 46.14 -32.95 -4.19
C GLU A 11 45.19 -33.18 -5.38
N ARG A 12 45.75 -32.96 -6.57
CA ARG A 12 45.34 -33.43 -7.91
C ARG A 12 44.34 -32.54 -8.65
N ASN A 13 44.84 -31.72 -9.58
CA ASN A 13 44.97 -32.09 -11.00
C ASN A 13 43.69 -32.74 -11.52
N PHE A 14 42.92 -32.02 -12.34
CA PHE A 14 42.85 -32.35 -13.76
C PHE A 14 42.20 -31.20 -14.51
N ASP A 15 43.06 -30.58 -15.31
CA ASP A 15 42.76 -29.58 -16.31
C ASP A 15 41.85 -30.11 -17.43
N LEU A 16 41.39 -29.16 -18.25
CA LEU A 16 41.04 -29.28 -19.67
C LEU A 16 39.59 -29.66 -20.02
N TRP A 17 38.84 -28.62 -20.37
CA TRP A 17 38.21 -28.46 -21.69
C TRP A 17 37.88 -29.75 -22.46
N THR A 18 36.62 -30.19 -22.42
CA THR A 18 36.01 -30.91 -23.56
C THR A 18 34.49 -30.79 -23.53
N THR A 19 33.96 -29.64 -23.95
CA THR A 19 32.55 -29.55 -24.37
C THR A 19 32.45 -29.97 -25.83
N ALA A 20 32.14 -31.24 -26.07
CA ALA A 20 31.65 -31.73 -27.36
C ALA A 20 30.10 -31.62 -27.39
N ILE A 21 29.59 -30.92 -28.39
CA ILE A 21 28.18 -30.80 -28.82
C ILE A 21 28.17 -31.23 -30.31
N PRO A 22 27.07 -31.67 -30.97
CA PRO A 22 25.78 -32.28 -30.58
C PRO A 22 25.49 -33.59 -31.36
N LEU A 23 24.43 -34.34 -31.02
CA LEU A 23 23.67 -35.08 -32.05
C LEU A 23 22.18 -35.22 -31.67
N THR A 24 21.35 -34.47 -32.37
CA THR A 24 19.90 -34.56 -32.39
C THR A 24 19.45 -35.72 -33.27
N HIS A 25 18.65 -36.65 -32.74
CA HIS A 25 17.79 -37.51 -33.55
C HIS A 25 16.32 -37.09 -33.32
N LEU A 26 15.61 -36.82 -34.42
CA LEU A 26 14.16 -36.66 -34.50
C LEU A 26 13.62 -37.80 -35.36
N SER A 27 12.61 -38.54 -34.89
CA SER A 27 11.58 -39.26 -35.66
C SER A 27 10.75 -40.10 -34.67
N SER A 28 9.43 -40.23 -34.65
CA SER A 28 8.27 -39.58 -35.26
C SER A 28 7.06 -40.09 -34.46
N ALA A 29 6.14 -39.23 -34.03
CA ALA A 29 4.87 -39.66 -33.42
C ALA A 29 3.75 -38.73 -33.89
N SER A 30 3.28 -38.96 -35.10
CA SER A 30 2.24 -38.13 -35.70
C SER A 30 0.85 -38.74 -35.44
N HIS A 31 -0.02 -37.89 -34.87
CA HIS A 31 -1.50 -37.98 -34.78
C HIS A 31 -2.22 -38.51 -33.52
N TYR A 32 -1.60 -39.27 -32.60
CA TYR A 32 -2.19 -39.55 -31.26
C TYR A 32 -1.64 -38.65 -30.13
N MET A 33 -0.71 -37.75 -30.46
CA MET A 33 0.00 -36.92 -29.47
C MET A 33 -0.69 -35.57 -29.21
N ALA A 34 -1.46 -35.02 -30.16
CA ALA A 34 -2.04 -33.68 -30.03
C ALA A 34 -3.08 -33.57 -28.91
N HIS A 35 -4.02 -34.51 -28.81
CA HIS A 35 -5.04 -34.50 -27.75
C HIS A 35 -4.43 -34.77 -26.37
N ARG A 36 -3.37 -35.57 -26.29
CA ARG A 36 -2.63 -35.82 -25.03
C ARG A 36 -1.84 -34.59 -24.58
N ILE A 37 -1.24 -33.84 -25.52
CA ILE A 37 -0.56 -32.58 -25.23
C ILE A 37 -1.56 -31.51 -24.77
N ILE A 38 -2.69 -31.37 -25.46
CA ILE A 38 -3.74 -30.41 -25.08
C ILE A 38 -4.29 -30.73 -23.69
N THR A 39 -4.61 -31.99 -23.41
CA THR A 39 -5.11 -32.40 -22.08
C THR A 39 -4.07 -32.20 -20.98
N GLN A 40 -2.79 -32.45 -21.26
CA GLN A 40 -1.70 -32.16 -20.31
C GLN A 40 -1.57 -30.66 -20.01
N VAL A 41 -1.61 -29.79 -21.02
CA VAL A 41 -1.54 -28.34 -20.84
C VAL A 41 -2.74 -27.83 -20.03
N VAL A 42 -3.95 -28.33 -20.30
CA VAL A 42 -5.15 -27.94 -19.55
C VAL A 42 -5.08 -28.41 -18.09
N ILE A 43 -4.65 -29.65 -17.83
CA ILE A 43 -4.56 -30.20 -16.46
C ILE A 43 -3.47 -29.50 -15.65
N VAL A 44 -2.30 -29.23 -16.25
CA VAL A 44 -1.20 -28.53 -15.56
C VAL A 44 -1.54 -27.05 -15.39
N GLY A 45 -2.07 -26.39 -16.42
CA GLY A 45 -2.47 -24.99 -16.39
C GLY A 45 -3.58 -24.71 -15.38
N SER A 46 -4.61 -25.57 -15.32
CA SER A 46 -5.72 -25.43 -14.37
C SER A 46 -5.30 -25.59 -12.91
N ARG A 47 -4.30 -26.44 -12.61
CA ARG A 47 -3.77 -26.57 -11.24
C ARG A 47 -3.02 -25.34 -10.77
N VAL A 48 -2.22 -24.73 -11.64
CA VAL A 48 -1.47 -23.51 -11.31
C VAL A 48 -2.42 -22.32 -11.15
N LEU A 49 -3.35 -22.13 -12.10
CA LEU A 49 -4.34 -21.05 -12.03
C LEU A 49 -5.32 -21.24 -10.86
N GLY A 50 -5.78 -22.47 -10.59
CA GLY A 50 -6.71 -22.77 -9.51
C GLY A 50 -6.10 -22.54 -8.12
N ARG A 51 -4.82 -22.90 -7.91
CA ARG A 51 -4.12 -22.62 -6.65
C ARG A 51 -3.91 -21.12 -6.44
N ALA A 52 -3.51 -20.39 -7.48
CA ALA A 52 -3.35 -18.94 -7.42
C ALA A 52 -4.68 -18.22 -7.12
N LEU A 53 -5.78 -18.66 -7.73
CA LEU A 53 -7.11 -18.08 -7.47
C LEU A 53 -7.59 -18.34 -6.04
N LEU A 54 -7.39 -19.56 -5.52
CA LEU A 54 -7.74 -19.90 -4.14
C LEU A 54 -6.90 -19.13 -3.12
N GLU A 55 -5.61 -18.97 -3.38
CA GLU A 55 -4.71 -18.22 -2.52
C GLU A 55 -5.03 -16.73 -2.55
N ALA A 56 -5.31 -16.16 -3.74
CA ALA A 56 -5.79 -14.79 -3.88
C ALA A 56 -7.16 -14.58 -3.23
N TYR A 57 -8.10 -15.54 -3.34
CA TYR A 57 -9.40 -15.46 -2.68
C TYR A 57 -9.27 -15.53 -1.15
N LYS A 58 -8.40 -16.42 -0.65
CA LYS A 58 -8.05 -16.47 0.79
C LYS A 58 -7.39 -15.16 1.23
N GLN A 59 -6.54 -14.56 0.40
CA GLN A 59 -5.89 -13.29 0.71
C GLN A 59 -6.86 -12.10 0.64
N ALA A 60 -7.82 -12.10 -0.28
CA ALA A 60 -8.88 -11.09 -0.38
C ALA A 60 -9.86 -11.19 0.80
N SER A 61 -10.28 -12.40 1.17
CA SER A 61 -11.13 -12.61 2.35
C SER A 61 -10.37 -12.29 3.64
N ALA A 62 -9.12 -12.73 3.78
CA ALA A 62 -8.29 -12.42 4.94
C ALA A 62 -7.95 -10.92 5.05
N SER A 63 -7.68 -10.22 3.95
CA SER A 63 -7.45 -8.76 3.97
C SER A 63 -8.73 -7.98 4.29
N SER A 64 -9.90 -8.44 3.86
CA SER A 64 -11.18 -7.85 4.27
C SER A 64 -11.49 -8.09 5.76
N ALA A 65 -11.17 -9.28 6.29
CA ALA A 65 -11.33 -9.58 7.71
C ALA A 65 -10.29 -8.85 8.57
N TYR A 66 -9.04 -8.77 8.11
CA TYR A 66 -7.95 -8.07 8.79
C TYR A 66 -8.19 -6.56 8.78
N SER A 67 -8.60 -5.95 7.67
CA SER A 67 -8.98 -4.53 7.64
C SER A 67 -10.16 -4.22 8.56
N LYS A 68 -11.17 -5.10 8.62
CA LYS A 68 -12.33 -4.94 9.52
C LYS A 68 -11.97 -5.16 11.00
N ALA A 69 -11.04 -6.06 11.31
CA ALA A 69 -10.50 -6.27 12.66
C ALA A 69 -9.54 -5.14 13.08
N GLN A 70 -8.75 -4.63 12.14
CA GLN A 70 -7.80 -3.54 12.32
C GLN A 70 -8.50 -2.19 12.50
N ALA A 71 -9.66 -1.98 11.85
CA ALA A 71 -10.54 -0.83 12.06
C ALA A 71 -11.17 -0.76 13.47
N ARG A 72 -11.21 -1.87 14.21
CA ARG A 72 -11.70 -1.90 15.61
C ARG A 72 -10.66 -1.48 16.64
N ASN A 73 -9.39 -1.33 16.24
CA ASN A 73 -8.35 -0.86 17.14
C ASN A 73 -8.12 0.65 16.91
N PRO A 74 -8.42 1.54 17.88
CA PRO A 74 -8.31 3.00 17.70
C PRO A 74 -6.89 3.45 17.34
N SER A 75 -5.87 2.68 17.74
CA SER A 75 -4.47 2.88 17.36
C SER A 75 -4.19 2.61 15.88
N ASN A 76 -4.98 1.76 15.21
CA ASN A 76 -4.82 1.42 13.80
C ASN A 76 -5.67 2.28 12.85
N ALA A 77 -6.71 2.95 13.34
CA ALA A 77 -7.39 4.00 12.57
C ALA A 77 -6.39 5.12 12.18
N SER A 78 -5.45 5.44 13.08
CA SER A 78 -4.34 6.36 12.81
C SER A 78 -3.38 5.86 11.71
N LEU A 79 -3.26 4.54 11.52
CA LEU A 79 -2.31 3.92 10.57
C LEU A 79 -2.91 3.87 9.16
N ILE A 80 -4.22 3.65 9.05
CA ILE A 80 -4.97 3.79 7.80
C ILE A 80 -5.01 5.27 7.36
N ASN A 81 -5.16 6.20 8.31
CA ASN A 81 -5.06 7.64 8.04
C ASN A 81 -3.63 8.07 7.63
N LEU A 82 -2.60 7.41 8.16
CA LEU A 82 -1.21 7.63 7.74
C LEU A 82 -0.95 7.10 6.32
N SER A 83 -1.65 6.04 5.90
CA SER A 83 -1.52 5.47 4.55
C SER A 83 -2.17 6.33 3.45
N SER A 84 -3.22 7.07 3.78
CA SER A 84 -3.93 7.93 2.81
C SER A 84 -3.27 9.30 2.62
N HIS A 85 -2.70 9.88 3.68
CA HIS A 85 -2.13 11.23 3.63
C HIS A 85 -0.61 11.26 3.83
N GLY A 86 0.01 10.14 4.25
CA GLY A 86 1.46 10.06 4.49
C GLY A 86 1.97 10.91 5.66
N LEU A 87 1.07 11.44 6.49
CA LEU A 87 1.37 12.27 7.66
C LEU A 87 0.27 12.19 8.72
N THR A 88 0.67 12.32 9.99
CA THR A 88 -0.22 12.32 11.15
C THR A 88 -0.87 13.70 11.36
N LEU A 89 -1.99 13.75 12.10
CA LEU A 89 -2.66 15.02 12.42
C LEU A 89 -1.74 15.96 13.21
N ASP A 90 -0.97 15.43 14.15
CA ASP A 90 -0.03 16.21 14.95
C ASP A 90 1.10 16.82 14.10
N GLU A 91 1.64 16.06 13.15
CA GLU A 91 2.60 16.57 12.16
C GLU A 91 1.99 17.65 11.28
N ALA A 92 0.75 17.48 10.83
CA ALA A 92 0.05 18.48 10.02
C ALA A 92 -0.10 19.81 10.77
N CYS A 93 -0.51 19.74 12.04
CA CYS A 93 -0.65 20.91 12.91
C CYS A 93 0.70 21.61 13.12
N LYS A 94 1.79 20.84 13.27
CA LYS A 94 3.16 21.38 13.37
C LYS A 94 3.62 22.05 12.08
N ILE A 95 3.37 21.44 10.91
CA ILE A 95 3.76 22.00 9.60
C ILE A 95 3.08 23.34 9.35
N LEU A 96 1.79 23.45 9.67
CA LEU A 96 1.01 24.68 9.44
C LEU A 96 1.04 25.65 10.63
N ASN A 97 1.72 25.28 11.73
CA ASN A 97 1.79 26.04 12.96
C ASN A 97 0.41 26.47 13.47
N VAL A 98 -0.52 25.52 13.49
CA VAL A 98 -1.87 25.70 14.02
C VAL A 98 -2.01 24.89 15.29
N LYS A 99 -2.83 25.37 16.22
CA LYS A 99 -3.09 24.63 17.45
C LYS A 99 -3.87 23.35 17.12
N PRO A 100 -3.53 22.19 17.75
CA PRO A 100 -4.35 21.00 17.61
C PRO A 100 -5.78 21.32 18.08
N PRO A 101 -6.81 20.72 17.46
CA PRO A 101 -8.21 21.05 17.74
C PRO A 101 -8.52 20.82 19.23
N LYS A 102 -8.55 21.91 20.01
CA LYS A 102 -8.91 21.89 21.43
C LYS A 102 -10.43 22.01 21.50
N GLY A 103 -11.12 20.88 21.62
CA GLY A 103 -12.58 20.86 21.79
C GLY A 103 -13.40 20.85 20.50
N GLY A 104 -12.87 20.30 19.41
CA GLY A 104 -13.64 20.00 18.20
C GLY A 104 -13.92 21.19 17.26
N SER A 105 -13.54 22.41 17.65
CA SER A 105 -13.45 23.55 16.72
C SER A 105 -11.99 23.71 16.29
N MET A 106 -11.80 23.88 15.00
CA MET A 106 -10.51 24.22 14.44
C MET A 106 -10.67 25.49 13.63
N ASP A 107 -9.77 26.45 13.85
CA ASP A 107 -9.84 27.74 13.18
C ASP A 107 -9.44 27.58 11.71
N THR A 108 -10.45 27.40 10.85
CA THR A 108 -10.27 27.24 9.41
C THR A 108 -9.72 28.51 8.75
N GLU A 109 -9.93 29.69 9.35
CA GLU A 109 -9.42 30.96 8.83
C GLU A 109 -7.92 31.09 9.11
N GLU A 110 -7.48 30.78 10.34
CA GLU A 110 -6.06 30.73 10.68
C GLU A 110 -5.33 29.69 9.83
N LEU A 111 -5.92 28.49 9.63
CA LEU A 111 -5.36 27.45 8.77
C LEU A 111 -5.10 27.94 7.35
N MET A 112 -6.10 28.54 6.71
CA MET A 112 -5.99 29.01 5.33
C MET A 112 -5.01 30.19 5.22
N GLY A 113 -5.01 31.09 6.19
CA GLY A 113 -4.05 32.20 6.27
C GLY A 113 -2.61 31.72 6.39
N ARG A 114 -2.35 30.71 7.23
CA ARG A 114 -1.01 30.09 7.38
C ARG A 114 -0.60 29.30 6.14
N PHE A 115 -1.52 28.51 5.59
CA PHE A 115 -1.32 27.74 4.37
C PHE A 115 -0.90 28.66 3.22
N LYS A 116 -1.67 29.72 2.94
CA LYS A 116 -1.38 30.65 1.84
C LYS A 116 0.01 31.28 1.98
N LYS A 117 0.37 31.76 3.17
CA LYS A 117 1.68 32.35 3.45
C LYS A 117 2.82 31.36 3.18
N LEU A 118 2.73 30.15 3.72
CA LEU A 118 3.76 29.12 3.58
C LEU A 118 3.84 28.58 2.15
N PHE A 119 2.71 28.44 1.46
CA PHE A 119 2.63 27.95 0.10
C PHE A 119 3.21 28.95 -0.90
N ASP A 120 2.84 30.23 -0.78
CA ASP A 120 3.32 31.31 -1.66
C ASP A 120 4.83 31.56 -1.48
N ALA A 121 5.35 31.40 -0.26
CA ALA A 121 6.77 31.54 0.07
C ALA A 121 7.63 30.38 -0.45
N ASN A 122 7.06 29.19 -0.62
CA ASN A 122 7.76 27.99 -1.08
C ASN A 122 7.46 27.62 -2.54
N ASP A 123 6.90 28.55 -3.32
CA ASP A 123 6.62 28.34 -4.74
C ASP A 123 7.93 28.01 -5.51
N PRO A 124 8.03 26.85 -6.18
CA PRO A 124 9.20 26.46 -6.96
C PRO A 124 9.60 27.48 -8.02
N LYS A 125 8.62 28.24 -8.54
CA LYS A 125 8.88 29.29 -9.54
C LYS A 125 9.63 30.49 -8.97
N LYS A 126 9.55 30.70 -7.66
CA LYS A 126 10.23 31.79 -6.93
C LYS A 126 11.51 31.32 -6.22
N GLY A 127 12.00 30.13 -6.55
CA GLY A 127 13.17 29.53 -5.89
C GLY A 127 12.84 28.73 -4.62
N GLY A 128 11.56 28.46 -4.36
CA GLY A 128 11.12 27.57 -3.28
C GLY A 128 11.30 26.08 -3.61
N SER A 129 10.92 25.21 -2.68
CA SER A 129 11.00 23.76 -2.85
C SER A 129 9.64 23.14 -3.12
N PHE A 130 9.53 22.41 -4.24
CA PHE A 130 8.34 21.63 -4.58
C PHE A 130 8.01 20.59 -3.51
N TYR A 131 9.04 20.03 -2.85
CA TYR A 131 8.84 19.07 -1.77
C TYR A 131 8.15 19.72 -0.57
N LEU A 132 8.60 20.90 -0.15
CA LEU A 132 8.00 21.63 0.96
C LEU A 132 6.58 22.07 0.61
N GLN A 133 6.36 22.58 -0.60
CA GLN A 133 5.03 22.92 -1.10
C GLN A 133 4.08 21.71 -1.08
N SER A 134 4.56 20.54 -1.52
CA SER A 134 3.79 19.29 -1.47
C SER A 134 3.46 18.88 -0.03
N LYS A 135 4.39 19.04 0.92
CA LYS A 135 4.13 18.73 2.35
C LYS A 135 3.13 19.68 2.98
N ILE A 136 3.20 20.97 2.65
CA ILE A 136 2.25 21.99 3.11
C ILE A 136 0.82 21.68 2.61
N LEU A 137 0.68 21.29 1.34
CA LEU A 137 -0.60 20.89 0.76
C LEU A 137 -1.18 19.67 1.47
N ARG A 138 -0.38 18.63 1.66
CA ARG A 138 -0.80 17.38 2.31
C ARG A 138 -1.19 17.60 3.77
N ALA A 139 -0.49 18.49 4.48
CA ALA A 139 -0.84 18.89 5.84
C ALA A 139 -2.23 19.52 5.90
N ARG A 140 -2.56 20.43 4.96
CA ARG A 140 -3.88 21.05 4.89
C ARG A 140 -4.98 20.00 4.60
N GLU A 141 -4.77 19.15 3.60
CA GLU A 141 -5.71 18.07 3.25
C GLU A 141 -6.02 17.17 4.45
N ARG A 142 -4.99 16.78 5.22
CA ARG A 142 -5.15 15.93 6.41
C ARG A 142 -5.99 16.60 7.48
N ILE A 143 -5.79 17.89 7.68
CA ILE A 143 -6.51 18.68 8.66
C ILE A 143 -7.98 18.88 8.24
N GLU A 144 -8.22 19.23 6.98
CA GLU A 144 -9.58 19.39 6.41
C GLU A 144 -10.37 18.06 6.49
N ALA A 145 -9.70 16.93 6.25
CA ALA A 145 -10.30 15.62 6.38
C ALA A 145 -10.74 15.32 7.84
N GLU A 146 -9.97 15.74 8.84
CA GLU A 146 -10.34 15.56 10.25
C GLU A 146 -11.58 16.39 10.62
N VAL A 147 -11.61 17.66 10.20
CA VAL A 147 -12.76 18.56 10.44
C VAL A 147 -14.02 17.99 9.80
N LYS A 148 -13.92 17.51 8.55
CA LYS A 148 -15.03 16.88 7.84
C LYS A 148 -15.50 15.60 8.54
N GLN A 149 -14.58 14.72 8.95
CA GLN A 149 -14.92 13.51 9.68
C GLN A 149 -15.57 13.81 11.03
N ALA A 150 -15.11 14.84 11.75
CA ALA A 150 -15.73 15.28 13.00
C ALA A 150 -17.15 15.79 12.79
N GLN A 151 -17.39 16.56 11.72
CA GLN A 151 -18.72 17.06 11.36
C GLN A 151 -19.67 15.92 10.96
N GLU A 152 -19.23 14.97 10.13
CA GLU A 152 -20.02 13.80 9.74
C GLU A 152 -20.38 12.90 10.93
N LYS A 153 -19.46 12.74 11.89
CA LYS A 153 -19.72 12.01 13.14
C LYS A 153 -20.74 12.74 14.00
N ALA A 154 -20.61 14.06 14.16
CA ALA A 154 -21.59 14.86 14.90
C ALA A 154 -22.98 14.77 14.27
N THR A 155 -23.10 14.93 12.95
CA THR A 155 -24.40 14.78 12.25
C THR A 155 -24.96 13.37 12.37
N ARG A 156 -24.10 12.33 12.29
CA ARG A 156 -24.54 10.94 12.46
C ARG A 156 -24.99 10.65 13.88
N GLU A 157 -24.30 11.18 14.89
CA GLU A 157 -24.68 11.05 16.30
C GLU A 157 -26.02 11.75 16.58
N GLU A 158 -26.25 12.91 15.98
CA GLU A 158 -27.53 13.62 16.00
C GLU A 158 -28.64 12.80 15.30
N GLU A 159 -28.38 12.22 14.14
CA GLU A 159 -29.32 11.34 13.42
C GLU A 159 -29.64 10.05 14.21
N ILE A 160 -28.65 9.44 14.86
CA ILE A 160 -28.84 8.27 15.73
C ILE A 160 -29.70 8.67 16.95
N LYS A 161 -29.44 9.83 17.55
CA LYS A 161 -30.19 10.35 18.70
C LYS A 161 -31.61 10.79 18.32
N ALA A 162 -31.83 11.27 17.10
CA ALA A 162 -33.11 11.73 16.59
C ALA A 162 -34.02 10.60 16.04
N GLY A 163 -33.55 9.34 16.06
CA GLY A 163 -34.30 8.20 15.55
C GLY A 163 -34.14 8.03 14.04
N TRP A 164 -33.42 6.98 13.66
CA TRP A 164 -33.07 6.61 12.29
C TRP A 164 -34.24 6.70 11.30
N LYS A 165 -34.18 7.68 10.37
CA LYS A 165 -35.02 7.73 9.16
C LYS A 165 -34.13 7.58 7.92
N PRO A 166 -33.95 6.36 7.37
CA PRO A 166 -33.09 6.17 6.21
C PRO A 166 -33.65 6.97 5.03
N LYS A 167 -32.83 7.86 4.45
CA LYS A 167 -33.16 8.59 3.23
C LYS A 167 -33.01 7.62 2.06
N VAL A 168 -34.02 6.78 1.87
CA VAL A 168 -34.15 5.92 0.70
C VAL A 168 -34.46 6.85 -0.47
N TYR A 169 -33.45 7.13 -1.29
CA TYR A 169 -33.72 7.64 -2.63
C TYR A 169 -34.44 6.50 -3.36
N LYS A 170 -35.73 6.70 -3.65
CA LYS A 170 -36.43 5.90 -4.65
C LYS A 170 -36.04 6.50 -5.99
N ASP A 171 -35.56 5.65 -6.88
CA ASP A 171 -35.19 5.97 -8.27
C ASP A 171 -36.29 6.74 -9.01
#